data_AF-A0A9W4CQ36-F1
#
_entry.id   AF-A0A9W4CQ36-F1
#
_cell.length_a   1.000
_cell.length_b   1.000
_cell.length_c   1.000
_cell.angle_alpha   90.00
_cell.angle_beta   90.00
_cell.angle_gamma   90.00
#
_symmetry.space_group_name_H-M   'P 1'
#
loop_
_entity.id
_entity.type
_entity.pdbx_description
1 polymer ?
#
loop_
_entity_poly.entity_id
_entity_poly.type
_entity_poly.pdbx_seq_one_letter_code
_entity_poly.pdbx_strand_id
1 'polypeptide(L)'
;MNNGGKTVNENDRDKESLSEFSDQVSVKLIEFINKDLRDFWCSIRTTFSQASDPVKNLAEKLPEIFAETEPDDNLREQRVIYLAIGQFIRDHLQKPLPICLNAVHIFLEEKNLSLLEDGAIGGDRLIEDVKKLIVMIRINYEQQDSWMYNRTIEIYFLKEGLRKVQKVPALIDWDKLPSKIREQRMRQQQINIITLYPKET
;
A
#
# COMPACT_ATOMS: atom_id res chain seq x y z
N MET A 1 -41.31 -37.65 -25.56
CA MET A 1 -41.89 -36.39 -25.04
C MET A 1 -41.09 -35.96 -23.85
N ASN A 2 -40.60 -34.74 -23.92
CA ASN A 2 -39.67 -34.08 -23.01
C ASN A 2 -40.44 -33.55 -21.78
N ASN A 3 -39.79 -33.49 -20.61
CA ASN A 3 -39.85 -32.37 -19.65
C ASN A 3 -39.09 -32.71 -18.36
N GLY A 4 -37.78 -32.45 -18.35
CA GLY A 4 -36.99 -32.33 -17.13
C GLY A 4 -36.97 -30.87 -16.68
N GLY A 5 -37.85 -30.52 -15.74
CA GLY A 5 -37.83 -29.21 -15.08
C GLY A 5 -36.77 -29.17 -13.99
N LYS A 6 -35.70 -28.40 -14.21
CA LYS A 6 -34.75 -27.98 -13.17
C LYS A 6 -35.44 -26.95 -12.27
N THR A 7 -35.79 -27.34 -11.05
CA THR A 7 -36.08 -26.39 -9.97
C THR A 7 -34.77 -25.74 -9.53
N VAL A 8 -34.55 -24.49 -9.95
CA VAL A 8 -33.49 -23.63 -9.41
C VAL A 8 -33.98 -23.15 -8.03
N ASN A 9 -33.23 -23.47 -6.98
CA ASN A 9 -33.49 -23.08 -5.60
C ASN A 9 -33.53 -21.54 -5.49
N GLU A 10 -34.67 -20.97 -5.09
CA GLU A 10 -34.81 -19.54 -4.79
C GLU A 10 -33.93 -19.10 -3.60
N ASN A 11 -33.57 -20.04 -2.72
CA ASN A 11 -32.73 -19.79 -1.54
C ASN A 11 -31.26 -19.41 -1.81
N ASP A 12 -30.74 -19.62 -3.03
CA ASP A 12 -29.36 -19.24 -3.37
C ASP A 12 -29.25 -17.78 -3.84
N ARG A 13 -30.31 -17.23 -4.46
CA ARG A 13 -30.35 -15.82 -4.91
C ARG A 13 -30.49 -14.83 -3.76
N ASP A 14 -31.19 -15.21 -2.69
CA ASP A 14 -31.35 -14.36 -1.51
C ASP A 14 -30.07 -14.31 -0.66
N LYS A 15 -29.22 -15.35 -0.73
CA LYS A 15 -27.91 -15.36 -0.05
C LYS A 15 -26.85 -14.54 -0.78
N GLU A 16 -26.79 -14.63 -2.11
CA GLU A 16 -25.90 -13.79 -2.93
C GLU A 16 -26.26 -12.30 -2.81
N SER A 17 -27.56 -11.97 -2.84
CA SER A 17 -28.00 -10.58 -2.69
C SER A 17 -27.77 -10.02 -1.29
N LEU A 18 -27.91 -10.82 -0.22
CA LEU A 18 -27.58 -10.41 1.15
C LEU A 18 -26.07 -10.28 1.39
N SER A 19 -25.24 -11.13 0.77
CA SER A 19 -23.77 -10.98 0.85
C SER A 19 -23.29 -9.75 0.09
N GLU A 20 -23.82 -9.50 -1.11
CA GLU A 20 -23.50 -8.29 -1.88
C GLU A 20 -23.95 -7.01 -1.19
N PHE A 21 -25.12 -7.04 -0.51
CA PHE A 21 -25.62 -5.88 0.24
C PHE A 21 -24.80 -5.61 1.50
N SER A 22 -24.39 -6.67 2.21
CA SER A 22 -23.50 -6.58 3.37
C SER A 22 -22.12 -6.02 2.98
N ASP A 23 -21.55 -6.52 1.88
CA ASP A 23 -20.25 -6.07 1.38
C ASP A 23 -20.30 -4.61 0.91
N GLN A 24 -21.39 -4.18 0.24
CA GLN A 24 -21.55 -2.77 -0.16
C GLN A 24 -21.69 -1.80 1.02
N VAL A 25 -22.37 -2.21 2.11
CA VAL A 25 -22.48 -1.39 3.33
C VAL A 25 -21.13 -1.28 4.02
N SER A 26 -20.36 -2.38 4.09
CA SER A 26 -19.01 -2.39 4.65
C SER A 26 -18.04 -1.51 3.84
N VAL A 27 -18.10 -1.55 2.50
CA VAL A 27 -17.25 -0.71 1.64
C VAL A 27 -17.55 0.77 1.83
N LYS A 28 -18.82 1.18 1.83
CA LYS A 28 -19.20 2.60 2.03
C LYS A 28 -18.82 3.12 3.41
N LEU A 29 -18.92 2.26 4.44
CA LEU A 29 -18.51 2.62 5.79
C LEU A 29 -16.98 2.80 5.88
N ILE A 30 -16.20 1.93 5.25
CA ILE A 30 -14.74 2.03 5.18
C ILE A 30 -14.32 3.30 4.43
N GLU A 31 -14.95 3.61 3.30
CA GLU A 31 -14.69 4.83 2.54
C GLU A 31 -15.00 6.09 3.35
N PHE A 32 -16.15 6.09 4.04
CA PHE A 32 -16.56 7.21 4.89
C PHE A 32 -15.57 7.43 6.05
N ILE A 33 -15.22 6.37 6.77
CA ILE A 33 -14.25 6.43 7.87
C ILE A 33 -12.89 6.89 7.34
N ASN A 34 -12.44 6.38 6.19
CA ASN A 34 -11.15 6.76 5.61
C ASN A 34 -11.13 8.24 5.25
N LYS A 35 -12.23 8.77 4.70
CA LYS A 35 -12.36 10.18 4.40
C LYS A 35 -12.26 11.05 5.66
N ASP A 36 -13.03 10.73 6.71
CA ASP A 36 -13.00 11.49 7.95
C ASP A 36 -11.61 11.45 8.62
N LEU A 37 -10.94 10.30 8.57
CA LEU A 37 -9.56 10.16 9.08
C LEU A 37 -8.55 10.97 8.26
N ARG A 38 -8.71 11.04 6.94
CA ARG A 38 -7.87 11.89 6.07
C ARG A 38 -8.11 13.37 6.33
N ASP A 39 -9.36 13.79 6.47
CA ASP A 39 -9.70 15.18 6.79
C ASP A 39 -9.14 15.58 8.16
N PHE A 40 -9.30 14.71 9.16
CA PHE A 40 -8.66 14.86 10.47
C PHE A 40 -7.14 14.98 10.33
N TRP A 41 -6.51 14.07 9.57
CA TRP A 41 -5.06 14.08 9.37
C TRP A 41 -4.56 15.37 8.72
N CYS A 42 -5.22 15.81 7.65
CA CYS A 42 -4.93 17.06 6.97
C CYS A 42 -4.97 18.26 7.91
N SER A 43 -5.91 18.27 8.86
CA SER A 43 -6.03 19.36 9.84
C SER A 43 -4.90 19.42 10.87
N ILE A 44 -4.25 18.28 11.19
CA ILE A 44 -3.24 18.20 12.25
C ILE A 44 -1.81 18.05 11.73
N ARG A 45 -1.60 17.60 10.49
CA ARG A 45 -0.26 17.18 10.02
C ARG A 45 0.79 18.30 10.03
N THR A 46 0.37 19.57 9.93
CA THR A 46 1.25 20.74 9.95
C THR A 46 1.59 21.21 11.36
N THR A 47 0.73 20.89 12.33
CA THR A 47 0.87 21.24 13.76
C THR A 47 1.14 20.03 14.64
N PHE A 48 1.43 18.87 14.03
CA PHE A 48 1.59 17.58 14.71
C PHE A 48 2.55 17.62 15.89
N SER A 49 3.66 18.37 15.79
CA SER A 49 4.63 18.52 16.88
C SER A 49 4.03 19.13 18.15
N GLN A 50 3.03 19.99 18.00
CA GLN A 50 2.32 20.70 19.07
C GLN A 50 1.06 19.98 19.56
N ALA A 51 0.65 18.90 18.87
CA ALA A 51 -0.53 18.15 19.24
C ALA A 51 -0.38 17.44 20.60
N SER A 52 -1.52 17.17 21.24
CA SER A 52 -1.59 16.41 22.49
C SER A 52 -1.24 14.94 22.27
N ASP A 53 -0.81 14.24 23.32
CA ASP A 53 -0.41 12.83 23.23
C ASP A 53 -1.50 11.90 22.69
N PRO A 54 -2.80 12.04 23.04
CA PRO A 54 -3.85 11.24 22.43
C PRO A 54 -3.94 11.42 20.91
N VAL A 55 -3.78 12.65 20.43
CA VAL A 55 -3.79 12.96 19.00
C VAL A 55 -2.57 12.37 18.31
N LYS A 56 -1.39 12.48 18.92
CA LYS A 56 -0.15 11.87 18.40
C LYS A 56 -0.27 10.34 18.32
N ASN A 57 -0.79 9.70 19.36
CA ASN A 57 -0.99 8.25 19.39
C ASN A 57 -1.97 7.75 18.31
N LEU A 58 -3.01 8.54 17.99
CA LEU A 58 -3.90 8.24 16.88
C LEU A 58 -3.19 8.42 15.54
N ALA A 59 -2.53 9.57 15.36
CA ALA A 59 -1.78 9.91 14.15
C ALA A 59 -0.67 8.92 13.81
N GLU A 60 -0.03 8.30 14.80
CA GLU A 60 0.95 7.21 14.59
C GLU A 60 0.37 6.01 13.82
N LYS A 61 -0.94 5.78 13.89
CA LYS A 61 -1.61 4.63 13.26
C LYS A 61 -2.21 4.95 11.90
N LEU A 62 -2.48 6.22 11.62
CA LEU A 62 -3.18 6.63 10.40
C LEU A 62 -2.45 6.21 9.11
N PRO A 63 -1.12 6.32 9.00
CA PRO A 63 -0.43 5.91 7.79
C PRO A 63 -0.64 4.43 7.42
N GLU A 64 -0.68 3.55 8.42
CA GLU A 64 -0.96 2.11 8.21
C GLU A 64 -2.38 1.91 7.70
N ILE A 65 -3.37 2.56 8.32
CA ILE A 65 -4.77 2.53 7.89
C ILE A 65 -4.90 3.04 6.44
N PHE A 66 -4.21 4.13 6.10
CA PHE A 66 -4.26 4.70 4.75
C PHE A 66 -3.66 3.78 3.69
N ALA A 67 -2.65 3.00 4.02
CA ALA A 67 -2.11 1.99 3.12
C ALA A 67 -3.06 0.81 2.95
N GLU A 68 -3.63 0.29 4.03
CA GLU A 68 -4.55 -0.87 4.00
C GLU A 68 -5.83 -0.58 3.22
N THR A 69 -6.31 0.67 3.29
CA THR A 69 -7.57 1.12 2.68
C THR A 69 -7.39 1.75 1.30
N GLU A 70 -6.18 1.78 0.73
CA GLU A 70 -5.91 2.37 -0.58
C GLU A 70 -6.44 1.46 -1.71
N PRO A 71 -7.44 1.93 -2.49
CA PRO A 71 -8.01 1.14 -3.58
C PRO A 71 -7.08 1.01 -4.79
N ASP A 72 -6.22 1.99 -5.06
CA ASP A 72 -5.28 1.91 -6.18
C ASP A 72 -4.08 1.03 -5.81
N ASP A 73 -3.90 -0.09 -6.52
CA ASP A 73 -2.83 -1.05 -6.21
C ASP A 73 -1.42 -0.45 -6.31
N ASN A 74 -1.18 0.52 -7.20
CA ASN A 74 0.11 1.16 -7.35
C ASN A 74 0.39 2.11 -6.19
N LEU A 75 -0.59 2.95 -5.83
CA LEU A 75 -0.48 3.85 -4.68
C LEU A 75 -0.36 3.03 -3.40
N ARG A 76 -1.13 1.95 -3.25
CA ARG A 76 -1.08 1.06 -2.09
C ARG A 76 0.31 0.47 -1.93
N GLU A 77 0.88 -0.04 -3.02
CA GLU A 77 2.22 -0.60 -2.98
C GLU A 77 3.27 0.45 -2.58
N GLN A 78 3.18 1.66 -3.14
CA GLN A 78 4.06 2.78 -2.78
C GLN A 78 3.92 3.15 -1.28
N ARG A 79 2.70 3.27 -0.77
CA ARG A 79 2.43 3.52 0.66
C ARG A 79 3.04 2.43 1.54
N VAL A 80 2.87 1.16 1.19
CA VAL A 80 3.44 0.03 1.94
C VAL A 80 4.98 0.08 1.95
N ILE A 81 5.60 0.40 0.82
CA ILE A 81 7.06 0.59 0.75
C ILE A 81 7.49 1.75 1.65
N TYR A 82 6.81 2.89 1.59
CA TYR A 82 7.15 4.08 2.36
C TYR A 82 6.96 3.86 3.86
N LEU A 83 5.91 3.13 4.25
CA LEU A 83 5.70 2.68 5.62
C LEU A 83 6.85 1.81 6.12
N ALA A 84 7.29 0.81 5.33
CA ALA A 84 8.38 -0.07 5.75
C ALA A 84 9.68 0.72 6.00
N ILE A 85 9.98 1.70 5.13
CA ILE A 85 11.15 2.58 5.30
C ILE A 85 10.94 3.54 6.47
N GLY A 86 9.74 4.10 6.64
CA GLY A 86 9.40 5.01 7.73
C GLY A 86 9.51 4.34 9.09
N GLN A 87 9.01 3.11 9.22
CA GLN A 87 9.15 2.27 10.41
C GLN A 87 10.63 1.96 10.68
N PHE A 88 11.41 1.60 9.65
CA PHE A 88 12.86 1.42 9.78
C PHE A 88 13.55 2.68 10.34
N ILE A 89 13.21 3.88 9.84
CA ILE A 89 13.76 5.14 10.33
C ILE A 89 13.32 5.42 11.77
N ARG A 90 12.04 5.21 12.10
CA ARG A 90 11.52 5.36 13.46
C ARG A 90 12.31 4.52 14.44
N ASP A 91 12.52 3.25 14.12
CA ASP A 91 13.17 2.31 15.03
C ASP A 91 14.65 2.67 15.27
N HIS A 92 15.31 3.29 14.29
CA HIS A 92 16.72 3.67 14.39
C HIS A 92 16.94 5.08 14.94
N LEU A 93 16.06 6.04 14.65
CA LEU A 93 16.21 7.45 14.99
C LEU A 93 15.25 7.93 16.09
N GLN A 94 14.35 7.05 16.55
CA GLN A 94 13.41 7.28 17.65
C GLN A 94 12.57 8.54 17.42
N LYS A 95 12.02 8.66 16.21
CA LYS A 95 11.14 9.75 15.81
C LYS A 95 9.73 9.24 15.49
N PRO A 96 8.68 10.07 15.69
CA PRO A 96 7.31 9.71 15.32
C PRO A 96 7.18 9.23 13.87
N LEU A 97 6.38 8.18 13.61
CA LEU A 97 6.23 7.59 12.27
C LEU A 97 5.80 8.63 11.23
N PRO A 98 4.83 9.54 11.49
CA PRO A 98 4.46 10.53 10.49
C PRO A 98 5.59 11.50 10.12
N ILE A 99 6.49 11.80 11.06
CA ILE A 99 7.67 12.64 10.80
C ILE A 99 8.71 11.85 10.00
N CYS A 100 8.88 10.55 10.30
CA CYS A 100 9.72 9.65 9.51
C CYS A 100 9.22 9.53 8.07
N LEU A 101 7.91 9.42 7.84
CA LEU A 101 7.32 9.35 6.50
C LEU A 101 7.59 10.61 5.69
N ASN A 102 7.48 11.80 6.29
CA ASN A 102 7.89 13.03 5.63
C ASN A 102 9.38 12.99 5.20
N ALA A 103 10.26 12.46 6.06
CA ALA A 103 11.67 12.26 5.69
C ALA A 103 11.85 11.23 4.57
N VAL A 104 11.06 10.14 4.53
CA VAL A 104 11.05 9.18 3.41
C VAL A 104 10.68 9.87 2.11
N HIS A 105 9.60 10.66 2.11
CA HIS A 105 9.14 11.36 0.92
C HIS A 105 10.19 12.31 0.35
N ILE A 106 10.87 13.06 1.23
CA ILE A 106 11.97 13.95 0.82
C ILE A 106 13.17 13.13 0.33
N PHE A 107 13.52 12.05 1.03
CA PHE A 107 14.67 11.19 0.69
C PHE A 107 14.51 10.51 -0.68
N LEU A 108 13.29 10.09 -1.02
CA LEU A 108 12.96 9.44 -2.29
C LEU A 108 12.53 10.42 -3.39
N GLU A 109 12.57 11.73 -3.11
CA GLU A 109 12.17 12.79 -4.03
C GLU A 109 10.73 12.62 -4.58
N GLU A 110 9.80 12.20 -3.72
CA GLU A 110 8.40 11.97 -4.07
C GLU A 110 7.72 13.25 -4.58
N LYS A 111 6.89 13.11 -5.61
CA LYS A 111 6.15 14.20 -6.28
C LYS A 111 4.64 13.97 -6.30
N ASN A 112 4.19 12.76 -6.02
CA ASN A 112 2.78 12.43 -5.95
C ASN A 112 2.16 13.04 -4.68
N LEU A 113 1.28 14.02 -4.89
CA LEU A 113 0.63 14.76 -3.81
C LEU A 113 -0.11 13.84 -2.83
N SER A 114 -0.79 12.80 -3.33
CA SER A 114 -1.55 11.87 -2.48
C SER A 114 -0.68 11.05 -1.53
N LEU A 115 0.60 10.84 -1.87
CA LEU A 115 1.58 10.19 -0.99
C LEU A 115 2.21 11.20 -0.02
N LEU A 116 2.55 12.39 -0.52
CA LEU A 116 3.12 13.47 0.31
C LEU A 116 2.22 13.87 1.48
N GLU A 117 0.92 13.65 1.37
CA GLU A 117 -0.07 13.91 2.40
C GLU A 117 0.09 13.01 3.64
N ASP A 118 0.69 11.82 3.53
CA ASP A 118 0.81 10.87 4.65
C ASP A 118 1.83 11.28 5.71
N GLY A 119 2.75 12.20 5.36
CA GLY A 119 3.77 12.70 6.27
C GLY A 119 3.30 13.90 7.10
N ALA A 120 3.77 14.00 8.34
CA ALA A 120 3.69 15.23 9.13
C ALA A 120 4.82 16.18 8.76
N ILE A 121 4.52 17.48 8.75
CA ILE A 121 5.56 18.49 8.52
C ILE A 121 6.39 18.66 9.79
N GLY A 122 7.69 18.51 9.67
CA GLY A 122 8.66 18.78 10.74
C GLY A 122 9.90 17.91 10.65
N GLY A 123 10.80 18.11 11.61
CA GLY A 123 12.05 17.34 11.70
C GLY A 123 13.15 17.88 10.79
N ASP A 124 13.40 19.18 10.82
CA ASP A 124 14.30 19.93 9.92
C ASP A 124 15.77 19.45 9.86
N ARG A 125 16.13 18.42 10.63
CA ARG A 125 17.46 17.76 10.62
C ARG A 125 17.40 16.24 10.43
N LEU A 126 16.20 15.67 10.31
CA LEU A 126 16.00 14.23 10.22
C LEU A 126 16.49 13.69 8.88
N ILE A 127 16.34 14.47 7.81
CA ILE A 127 16.71 14.03 6.46
C ILE A 127 18.23 13.81 6.33
N GLU A 128 19.05 14.64 6.97
CA GLU A 128 20.51 14.48 7.01
C GLU A 128 20.90 13.21 7.74
N ASP A 129 20.21 12.89 8.84
CA ASP A 129 20.47 11.66 9.60
C ASP A 129 20.02 10.42 8.82
N VAL A 130 18.88 10.49 8.12
CA VAL A 130 18.42 9.43 7.21
C VAL A 130 19.42 9.19 6.08
N LYS A 131 19.95 10.25 5.46
CA LYS A 131 20.97 10.16 4.40
C LYS A 131 22.29 9.54 4.88
N LYS A 132 22.64 9.71 6.15
CA LYS A 132 23.82 9.05 6.75
C LYS A 132 23.54 7.60 7.13
N LEU A 133 22.31 7.29 7.50
CA LEU A 133 21.87 5.96 7.94
C LEU A 133 21.68 5.01 6.75
N ILE A 134 20.87 5.40 5.76
CA ILE A 134 20.46 4.56 4.65
C ILE A 134 21.44 4.72 3.49
N VAL A 135 21.97 3.59 3.01
CA VAL A 135 22.88 3.52 1.87
C VAL A 135 22.10 3.29 0.57
N MET A 136 21.16 2.35 0.59
CA MET A 136 20.41 1.94 -0.59
C MET A 136 19.12 1.26 -0.17
N ILE A 137 18.08 1.42 -0.98
CA ILE A 137 16.83 0.66 -0.86
C ILE A 137 16.63 -0.10 -2.17
N ARG A 138 16.32 -1.39 -2.08
CA ARG A 138 16.06 -2.26 -3.23
C ARG A 138 14.74 -2.99 -3.02
N ILE A 139 13.90 -3.01 -4.04
CA ILE A 139 12.63 -3.72 -4.02
C ILE A 139 12.69 -4.80 -5.08
N ASN A 140 12.50 -6.06 -4.67
CA ASN A 140 12.50 -7.21 -5.56
C ASN A 140 11.13 -7.88 -5.56
N TYR A 141 10.70 -8.36 -6.73
CA TYR A 141 9.48 -9.15 -6.92
C TYR A 141 9.85 -10.46 -7.59
N GLU A 142 9.76 -11.55 -6.83
CA GLU A 142 10.07 -12.90 -7.29
C GLU A 142 8.78 -13.71 -7.38
N GLN A 143 8.54 -14.34 -8.54
CA GLN A 143 7.38 -15.20 -8.70
C GLN A 143 7.59 -16.46 -7.86
N GLN A 144 6.63 -16.78 -7.00
CA GLN A 144 6.63 -18.01 -6.23
C GLN A 144 5.88 -19.10 -6.98
N ASP A 145 4.61 -18.85 -7.31
CA ASP A 145 3.71 -19.74 -8.04
C ASP A 145 2.96 -18.97 -9.15
N SER A 146 1.96 -19.57 -9.81
CA SER A 146 1.28 -18.97 -10.97
C SER A 146 0.72 -17.56 -10.72
N TRP A 147 0.20 -17.28 -9.53
CA TRP A 147 -0.48 -16.02 -9.20
C TRP A 147 0.08 -15.31 -7.96
N MET A 148 1.17 -15.80 -7.38
CA MET A 148 1.70 -15.27 -6.12
C MET A 148 3.16 -14.85 -6.27
N TYR A 149 3.50 -13.72 -5.66
CA TYR A 149 4.81 -13.08 -5.74
C TYR A 149 5.35 -12.77 -4.36
N ASN A 150 6.62 -13.11 -4.14
CA ASN A 150 7.39 -12.65 -3.00
C ASN A 150 7.96 -11.27 -3.30
N ARG A 151 7.40 -10.24 -2.66
CA ARG A 151 8.03 -8.93 -2.60
C ARG A 151 8.99 -8.89 -1.43
N THR A 152 10.22 -8.46 -1.67
CA THR A 152 11.19 -8.14 -0.62
C THR A 152 11.64 -6.70 -0.74
N ILE A 153 11.40 -5.91 0.31
CA ILE A 153 12.02 -4.59 0.48
C ILE A 153 13.32 -4.78 1.26
N GLU A 154 14.45 -4.47 0.65
CA GLU A 154 15.78 -4.52 1.25
C GLU A 154 16.28 -3.11 1.54
N ILE A 155 16.48 -2.78 2.81
CA ILE A 155 17.04 -1.51 3.27
C ILE A 155 18.49 -1.77 3.70
N TYR A 156 19.44 -1.27 2.92
CA TYR A 156 20.87 -1.34 3.24
C TYR A 156 21.25 -0.10 4.03
N PHE A 157 21.90 -0.29 5.18
CA PHE A 157 22.16 0.79 6.13
C PHE A 157 23.50 0.63 6.84
N LEU A 158 23.98 1.70 7.46
CA LEU A 158 25.18 1.71 8.28
C LEU A 158 24.82 1.57 9.77
N LYS A 159 25.44 0.62 10.46
CA LYS A 159 25.40 0.50 11.92
C LYS A 159 26.80 0.22 12.44
N GLU A 160 27.32 1.11 13.28
CA GLU A 160 28.67 1.01 13.86
C GLU A 160 29.76 0.90 12.78
N GLY A 161 29.60 1.62 11.65
CA GLY A 161 30.54 1.61 10.53
C GLY A 161 30.43 0.38 9.61
N LEU A 162 29.58 -0.59 9.92
CA LEU A 162 29.36 -1.78 9.09
C LEU A 162 28.08 -1.65 8.27
N ARG A 163 28.12 -2.17 7.03
CA ARG A 163 26.93 -2.28 6.17
C ARG A 163 26.08 -3.46 6.63
N LYS A 164 24.81 -3.21 6.89
CA LYS A 164 23.78 -4.20 7.24
C LYS A 164 22.62 -4.09 6.27
N VAL A 165 21.78 -5.13 6.25
CA VAL A 165 20.54 -5.16 5.47
C VAL A 165 19.38 -5.58 6.35
N GLN A 166 18.28 -4.83 6.29
CA GLN A 166 16.99 -5.24 6.82
C GLN A 166 16.10 -5.65 5.66
N LYS A 167 15.44 -6.80 5.77
CA LYS A 167 14.54 -7.33 4.75
C LYS A 167 13.12 -7.35 5.29
N VAL A 168 12.18 -6.83 4.51
CA VAL A 168 10.74 -6.86 4.79
C VAL A 168 10.05 -7.66 3.69
N PRO A 169 9.86 -8.98 3.89
CA PRO A 169 9.19 -9.83 2.92
C PRO A 169 7.66 -9.70 3.03
N ALA A 170 6.97 -9.84 1.91
CA ALA A 170 5.52 -9.98 1.85
C ALA A 170 5.12 -10.83 0.64
N LEU A 171 4.05 -11.60 0.81
CA LEU A 171 3.42 -12.36 -0.28
C LEU A 171 2.31 -11.50 -0.90
N ILE A 172 2.35 -11.33 -2.22
CA ILE A 172 1.44 -10.45 -2.98
C ILE A 172 0.79 -11.25 -4.09
N ASP A 173 -0.52 -11.09 -4.23
CA ASP A 173 -1.29 -11.62 -5.35
C ASP A 173 -0.94 -10.89 -6.65
N TRP A 174 -0.92 -11.61 -7.77
CA TRP A 174 -0.73 -11.06 -9.11
C TRP A 174 -1.58 -9.82 -9.35
N ASP A 175 -2.87 -9.85 -9.01
CA ASP A 175 -3.78 -8.73 -9.28
C ASP A 175 -3.40 -7.47 -8.49
N LYS A 176 -2.73 -7.65 -7.34
CA LYS A 176 -2.26 -6.57 -6.47
C LYS A 176 -0.86 -6.07 -6.82
N LEU A 177 -0.18 -6.66 -7.80
CA LEU A 177 1.11 -6.18 -8.24
C LEU A 177 0.98 -4.82 -8.96
N PRO A 178 2.00 -3.94 -8.81
CA PRO A 178 2.06 -2.72 -9.58
C PRO A 178 1.95 -2.99 -11.08
N SER A 179 1.19 -2.13 -11.77
CA SER A 179 0.89 -2.26 -13.21
C SER A 179 2.16 -2.42 -14.04
N LYS A 180 3.21 -1.61 -13.77
CA LYS A 180 4.50 -1.69 -14.47
C LYS A 180 5.19 -3.04 -14.31
N ILE A 181 5.10 -3.65 -13.12
CA ILE A 181 5.69 -4.97 -12.86
C ILE A 181 4.90 -6.03 -13.61
N ARG A 182 3.56 -5.97 -13.56
CA ARG A 182 2.69 -6.87 -14.34
C ARG A 182 2.97 -6.76 -15.84
N GLU A 183 3.02 -5.55 -16.38
CA GLU A 183 3.32 -5.30 -17.79
C GLU A 183 4.69 -5.86 -18.20
N GLN A 184 5.73 -5.63 -17.39
CA GLN A 184 7.07 -6.15 -17.68
C GLN A 184 7.08 -7.69 -17.72
N ARG A 185 6.34 -8.35 -16.82
CA ARG A 185 6.21 -9.81 -16.79
C ARG A 185 5.39 -10.33 -17.96
N MET A 186 4.30 -9.66 -18.32
CA MET A 186 3.51 -10.00 -19.51
C MET A 186 4.31 -9.86 -20.79
N ARG A 187 5.21 -8.88 -20.92
CA ARG A 187 6.10 -8.75 -22.09
C ARG A 187 7.17 -9.84 -22.17
N GLN A 188 7.57 -10.40 -21.03
CA GLN A 188 8.52 -11.52 -20.97
C GLN A 188 7.85 -12.85 -21.33
N GLN A 189 6.54 -12.96 -21.15
CA GLN A 189 5.74 -14.07 -21.66
C GLN A 189 5.32 -13.74 -23.11
N GLN A 190 5.50 -14.66 -24.06
CA GLN A 190 5.01 -14.42 -25.42
C GLN A 190 3.49 -14.25 -25.39
N ILE A 191 3.01 -13.04 -25.64
CA ILE A 191 1.57 -12.74 -25.70
C ILE A 191 1.01 -13.44 -26.94
N ASN A 192 0.22 -14.49 -26.75
CA ASN A 192 -0.68 -15.00 -27.78
C ASN A 192 -1.87 -14.05 -27.89
N ILE A 193 -1.79 -13.10 -28.82
CA ILE A 193 -2.93 -12.27 -29.20
C ILE A 193 -3.92 -13.17 -29.93
N ILE A 194 -4.97 -13.62 -29.25
CA ILE A 194 -6.11 -14.28 -29.90
C ILE A 194 -7.08 -13.18 -30.31
N THR A 195 -7.01 -12.76 -31.57
CA THR A 195 -8.03 -11.89 -32.16
C THR A 195 -9.26 -12.72 -32.50
N LEU A 196 -10.34 -12.53 -31.75
CA LEU A 196 -11.65 -13.07 -32.10
C LEU A 196 -12.35 -12.09 -33.02
N TYR A 197 -12.45 -12.44 -34.31
CA TYR A 197 -13.31 -11.72 -35.24
C TYR A 197 -14.76 -12.19 -35.06
N PRO A 198 -15.75 -11.29 -35.13
CA PRO A 198 -17.14 -11.71 -35.22
C PRO A 198 -17.33 -12.58 -36.47
N LYS A 199 -18.10 -13.66 -36.32
CA LYS A 199 -18.47 -14.52 -37.44
C LYS A 199 -19.31 -13.67 -38.40
N GLU A 200 -18.81 -13.39 -39.59
CA GLU A 200 -19.61 -12.74 -40.64
C GLU A 200 -20.84 -13.63 -40.91
N THR A 201 -22.02 -13.07 -40.70
CA THR A 201 -23.32 -13.65 -41.08
C THR A 201 -23.63 -13.37 -42.52
#